data_AF-A5GPZ0-F1
#
_entry.id   AF-A5GPZ0-F1
#
_cell.length_a   1.000
_cell.length_b   1.000
_cell.length_c   1.000
_cell.angle_alpha   90.00
_cell.angle_beta   90.00
_cell.angle_gamma   90.00
#
_symmetry.space_group_name_H-M   'P 1'
#
loop_
_entity.id
_entity.type
_entity.pdbx_description
1 polymer ?
#
loop_
_entity_poly.entity_id
_entity_poly.type
_entity_poly.pdbx_seq_one_letter_code
_entity_poly.pdbx_strand_id
1 'polypeptide(L)'
;MRRPALLLGSALVALALAACQSKPTPQQSEQKAESAVCANLAAVGKALEAVGELGPTSTVGDAEQARNNLAQAVAKLQDSEAALEKLRIQDLQKQVMAFNKEAKKITANKSTTLEEAANELQGKLEPVLAARQAAVADVNCDAGGAS
;
A
#
# COMPACT_ATOMS: atom_id res chain seq x y z
N MET A 1 -23.89 -26.39 53.99
CA MET A 1 -22.84 -26.87 53.05
C MET A 1 -23.39 -26.82 51.62
N ARG A 2 -22.51 -26.75 50.60
CA ARG A 2 -22.76 -27.07 49.16
C ARG A 2 -23.89 -26.34 48.38
N ARG A 3 -23.46 -25.50 47.42
CA ARG A 3 -24.01 -25.39 46.02
C ARG A 3 -23.60 -26.67 45.22
N PRO A 4 -24.04 -26.99 43.96
CA PRO A 4 -24.57 -26.11 42.88
C PRO A 4 -25.65 -26.68 41.90
N ALA A 5 -26.15 -25.84 40.97
CA ALA A 5 -26.60 -26.09 39.56
C ALA A 5 -27.24 -24.77 39.03
N LEU A 6 -27.12 -24.22 37.79
CA LEU A 6 -26.97 -24.71 36.39
C LEU A 6 -28.29 -25.28 35.79
N LEU A 7 -28.86 -24.83 34.66
CA LEU A 7 -28.64 -23.66 33.75
C LEU A 7 -30.03 -22.97 33.47
N LEU A 8 -30.45 -22.33 32.34
CA LEU A 8 -29.91 -22.01 31.00
C LEU A 8 -30.76 -20.88 30.33
N GLY A 9 -30.14 -19.96 29.56
CA GLY A 9 -30.77 -19.20 28.45
C GLY A 9 -31.49 -17.89 28.80
N SER A 10 -31.60 -16.89 27.91
CA SER A 10 -30.94 -16.70 26.60
C SER A 10 -30.84 -15.21 26.25
N ALA A 11 -29.72 -14.55 26.61
CA ALA A 11 -29.44 -13.18 26.19
C ALA A 11 -28.87 -13.17 24.75
N LEU A 12 -29.75 -13.11 23.76
CA LEU A 12 -29.38 -12.89 22.35
C LEU A 12 -28.89 -11.45 22.17
N VAL A 13 -27.62 -11.21 22.51
CA VAL A 13 -26.91 -9.99 22.12
C VAL A 13 -26.70 -10.06 20.61
N ALA A 14 -27.63 -9.46 19.86
CA ALA A 14 -27.48 -9.31 18.42
C ALA A 14 -26.27 -8.41 18.14
N LEU A 15 -25.13 -9.02 17.79
CA LEU A 15 -24.00 -8.32 17.18
C LEU A 15 -24.43 -7.87 15.77
N ALA A 16 -25.19 -6.78 15.73
CA ALA A 16 -25.42 -5.98 14.54
C ALA A 16 -24.10 -5.27 14.19
N LEU A 17 -23.14 -6.05 13.70
CA LEU A 17 -21.98 -5.59 12.94
C LEU A 17 -22.50 -4.98 11.63
N ALA A 18 -23.06 -3.78 11.76
CA ALA A 18 -23.39 -2.93 10.63
C ALA A 18 -22.10 -2.66 9.87
N ALA A 19 -21.91 -3.40 8.78
CA ALA A 19 -20.77 -3.25 7.88
C ALA A 19 -20.92 -1.95 7.08
N CYS A 20 -20.85 -0.81 7.76
CA CYS A 20 -20.66 0.49 7.15
C CYS A 20 -19.35 0.43 6.36
N GLN A 21 -19.47 0.33 5.03
CA GLN A 21 -18.34 0.23 4.12
C GLN A 21 -17.64 1.59 3.97
N SER A 22 -17.02 2.02 5.07
CA SER A 22 -16.01 3.09 5.07
C SER A 22 -14.95 2.76 4.03
N LYS A 23 -14.56 3.76 3.24
CA LYS A 23 -13.37 3.61 2.37
C LYS A 23 -12.17 3.28 3.27
N PRO A 24 -11.31 2.31 2.88
CA PRO A 24 -10.14 1.96 3.69
C PRO A 24 -9.25 3.19 3.86
N THR A 25 -8.67 3.34 5.04
CA THR A 25 -7.64 4.37 5.29
C THR A 25 -6.39 4.09 4.45
N PRO A 26 -5.47 5.07 4.30
CA PRO A 26 -4.17 4.83 3.67
C PRO A 26 -3.44 3.64 4.32
N GLN A 27 -3.35 3.61 5.65
CA GLN A 27 -2.71 2.53 6.40
C GLN A 27 -3.33 1.15 6.12
N GLN A 28 -4.67 1.04 6.09
CA GLN A 28 -5.36 -0.21 5.77
C GLN A 28 -5.17 -0.64 4.31
N SER A 29 -4.98 0.33 3.40
CA SER A 29 -4.71 0.06 1.98
C SER A 29 -3.28 -0.47 1.80
N GLU A 30 -2.33 0.10 2.53
CA GLU A 30 -0.93 -0.33 2.57
C GLU A 30 -0.76 -1.70 3.20
N GLN A 31 -1.30 -1.93 4.41
CA GLN A 31 -1.29 -3.23 5.09
C GLN A 31 -1.87 -4.35 4.21
N LYS A 32 -2.87 -4.04 3.37
CA LYS A 32 -3.43 -4.97 2.39
C LYS A 32 -2.48 -5.24 1.22
N ALA A 33 -1.71 -4.25 0.77
CA ALA A 33 -0.70 -4.43 -0.26
C ALA A 33 0.52 -5.22 0.27
N GLU A 34 0.99 -4.92 1.49
CA GLU A 34 2.02 -5.71 2.19
C GLU A 34 1.59 -7.18 2.35
N SER A 35 0.34 -7.42 2.77
CA SER A 35 -0.21 -8.77 2.83
C SER A 35 -0.28 -9.47 1.47
N ALA A 36 -0.43 -8.73 0.36
CA ALA A 36 -0.39 -9.29 -0.99
C ALA A 36 1.03 -9.63 -1.43
N VAL A 37 2.03 -8.78 -1.13
CA VAL A 37 3.45 -9.07 -1.34
C VAL A 37 3.85 -10.34 -0.59
N CYS A 38 3.50 -10.46 0.70
CA CYS A 38 3.75 -11.67 1.49
C CYS A 38 3.08 -12.93 0.91
N ALA A 39 1.85 -12.81 0.40
CA ALA A 39 1.15 -13.93 -0.24
C ALA A 39 1.80 -14.34 -1.57
N ASN A 40 2.28 -13.38 -2.36
CA ASN A 40 2.98 -13.64 -3.63
C ASN A 40 4.39 -14.20 -3.41
N LEU A 41 5.13 -13.76 -2.38
CA LEU A 41 6.39 -14.38 -1.95
C LEU A 41 6.19 -15.86 -1.59
N ALA A 42 5.12 -16.19 -0.85
CA ALA A 42 4.77 -17.57 -0.55
C ALA A 42 4.36 -18.39 -1.79
N ALA A 43 3.77 -17.74 -2.82
CA ALA A 43 3.47 -18.37 -4.10
C ALA A 43 4.72 -18.62 -4.95
N VAL A 44 5.70 -17.71 -4.94
CA VAL A 44 7.02 -17.90 -5.56
C VAL A 44 7.76 -19.06 -4.88
N GLY A 45 7.75 -19.12 -3.54
CA GLY A 45 8.30 -20.25 -2.79
C GLY A 45 7.74 -21.60 -3.25
N LYS A 46 6.41 -21.73 -3.32
CA LYS A 46 5.74 -22.96 -3.81
C LYS A 46 6.03 -23.29 -5.27
N ALA A 47 6.24 -22.28 -6.12
CA ALA A 47 6.63 -22.51 -7.50
C ALA A 47 8.10 -22.97 -7.63
N LEU A 48 8.99 -22.53 -6.72
CA LEU A 48 10.36 -23.04 -6.61
C LEU A 48 10.39 -24.46 -6.05
N GLU A 49 9.55 -24.78 -5.06
CA GLU A 49 9.35 -26.14 -4.54
C GLU A 49 8.95 -27.10 -5.69
N ALA A 50 7.93 -26.75 -6.48
CA ALA A 50 7.48 -27.55 -7.62
C ALA A 50 8.52 -27.67 -8.77
N VAL A 51 9.46 -26.73 -8.89
CA VAL A 51 10.63 -26.87 -9.78
C VAL A 51 11.68 -27.82 -9.18
N GLY A 52 11.85 -27.83 -7.86
CA GLY A 52 12.74 -28.73 -7.14
C GLY A 52 12.24 -30.19 -7.06
N GLU A 53 10.93 -30.42 -7.22
CA GLU A 53 10.32 -31.75 -7.32
C GLU A 53 10.52 -32.44 -8.69
N LEU A 54 11.04 -31.72 -9.69
CA LEU A 54 11.34 -32.29 -11.02
C LEU A 54 12.50 -33.29 -10.93
N GLY A 55 12.29 -34.49 -11.49
CA GLY A 55 13.27 -35.59 -11.42
C GLY A 55 13.44 -36.34 -12.75
N PRO A 56 14.26 -37.40 -12.79
CA PRO A 56 14.56 -38.16 -14.01
C PRO A 56 13.35 -38.84 -14.69
N THR A 57 12.22 -38.92 -14.00
CA THR A 57 10.93 -39.44 -14.51
C THR A 57 9.96 -38.35 -14.94
N SER A 58 10.27 -37.08 -14.70
CA SER A 58 9.46 -35.94 -15.15
C SER A 58 9.63 -35.72 -16.66
N THR A 59 8.58 -35.22 -17.31
CA THR A 59 8.61 -34.88 -18.73
C THR A 59 9.10 -33.44 -18.95
N VAL A 60 9.46 -33.12 -20.20
CA VAL A 60 9.72 -31.73 -20.63
C VAL A 60 8.49 -30.84 -20.45
N GLY A 61 7.27 -31.41 -20.54
CA GLY A 61 6.02 -30.70 -20.29
C GLY A 61 5.85 -30.28 -18.83
N ASP A 62 6.21 -31.16 -17.89
CA ASP A 62 6.17 -30.85 -16.45
C ASP A 62 7.17 -29.73 -16.11
N ALA A 63 8.38 -29.79 -16.69
CA ALA A 63 9.40 -28.76 -16.53
C ALA A 63 8.96 -27.40 -17.14
N GLU A 64 8.30 -27.41 -18.31
CA GLU A 64 7.70 -26.21 -18.89
C GLU A 64 6.55 -25.65 -18.02
N GLN A 65 5.68 -26.51 -17.50
CA GLN A 65 4.59 -26.10 -16.61
C GLN A 65 5.12 -25.49 -15.31
N ALA A 66 6.12 -26.10 -14.67
CA ALA A 66 6.76 -25.57 -13.47
C ALA A 66 7.45 -24.21 -13.74
N ARG A 67 8.20 -24.07 -14.84
CA ARG A 67 8.78 -22.80 -15.30
C ARG A 67 7.71 -21.72 -15.52
N ASN A 68 6.60 -22.07 -16.18
CA ASN A 68 5.52 -21.12 -16.48
C ASN A 68 4.75 -20.70 -15.22
N ASN A 69 4.60 -21.59 -14.25
CA ASN A 69 4.03 -21.28 -12.94
C ASN A 69 4.93 -20.32 -12.14
N LEU A 70 6.25 -20.57 -12.13
CA LEU A 70 7.23 -19.70 -11.47
C LEU A 70 7.23 -18.30 -12.09
N ALA A 71 7.24 -18.19 -13.43
CA ALA A 71 7.16 -16.90 -14.12
C ALA A 71 5.89 -16.11 -13.75
N GLN A 72 4.73 -16.78 -13.65
CA GLN A 72 3.48 -16.15 -13.21
C GLN A 72 3.49 -15.73 -11.73
N ALA A 73 4.17 -16.48 -10.86
CA ALA A 73 4.30 -16.12 -9.44
C ALA A 73 5.20 -14.89 -9.27
N VAL A 74 6.32 -14.82 -9.99
CA VAL A 74 7.24 -13.66 -9.99
C VAL A 74 6.56 -12.41 -10.55
N ALA A 75 5.81 -12.52 -11.66
CA ALA A 75 5.08 -11.38 -12.22
C ALA A 75 4.04 -10.80 -11.21
N LYS A 76 3.29 -11.67 -10.52
CA LYS A 76 2.33 -11.24 -9.48
C LYS A 76 3.01 -10.58 -8.28
N LEU A 77 4.19 -11.06 -7.90
CA LEU A 77 5.00 -10.42 -6.86
C LEU A 77 5.37 -9.00 -7.26
N GLN A 78 5.93 -8.81 -8.46
CA GLN A 78 6.28 -7.50 -9.02
C GLN A 78 5.07 -6.54 -9.11
N ASP A 79 3.91 -7.03 -9.55
CA ASP A 79 2.66 -6.25 -9.55
C ASP A 79 2.27 -5.78 -8.14
N SER A 80 2.44 -6.63 -7.12
CA SER A 80 2.13 -6.27 -5.72
C SER A 80 3.16 -5.33 -5.08
N GLU A 81 4.45 -5.46 -5.44
CA GLU A 81 5.52 -4.57 -4.99
C GLU A 81 5.32 -3.16 -5.57
N ALA A 82 5.09 -3.04 -6.89
CA ALA A 82 4.78 -1.76 -7.53
C ALA A 82 3.48 -1.12 -7.01
N ALA A 83 2.50 -1.92 -6.58
CA ALA A 83 1.29 -1.42 -5.93
C ALA A 83 1.56 -0.87 -4.51
N LEU A 84 2.47 -1.49 -3.76
CA LEU A 84 2.89 -1.06 -2.42
C LEU A 84 3.71 0.23 -2.48
N GLU A 85 4.74 0.29 -3.33
CA GLU A 85 5.55 1.50 -3.55
C GLU A 85 4.67 2.71 -3.91
N LYS A 86 3.73 2.51 -4.83
CA LYS A 86 2.78 3.53 -5.28
C LYS A 86 1.87 4.03 -4.16
N LEU A 87 1.57 3.22 -3.15
CA LEU A 87 0.79 3.64 -1.98
C LEU A 87 1.62 4.52 -1.04
N ARG A 88 2.86 4.12 -0.74
CA ARG A 88 3.79 4.86 0.15
C ARG A 88 4.06 6.29 -0.33
N ILE A 89 4.27 6.48 -1.64
CA ILE A 89 4.47 7.82 -2.21
C ILE A 89 3.16 8.54 -2.57
N GLN A 90 1.98 7.93 -2.36
CA GLN A 90 0.72 8.43 -2.92
C GLN A 90 0.28 9.76 -2.33
N ASP A 91 0.53 10.01 -1.03
CA ASP A 91 0.10 11.27 -0.43
C ASP A 91 0.97 12.44 -0.87
N LEU A 92 2.29 12.27 -0.91
CA LEU A 92 3.21 13.26 -1.48
C LEU A 92 2.78 13.66 -2.90
N GLN A 93 2.41 12.69 -3.75
CA GLN A 93 1.89 12.98 -5.10
C GLN A 93 0.61 13.84 -5.05
N LYS A 94 -0.35 13.55 -4.16
CA LYS A 94 -1.57 14.36 -3.98
C LYS A 94 -1.25 15.78 -3.49
N GLN A 95 -0.40 15.93 -2.49
CA GLN A 95 -0.05 17.24 -1.93
C GLN A 95 0.70 18.10 -2.95
N VAL A 96 1.64 17.53 -3.71
CA VAL A 96 2.33 18.23 -4.82
C VAL A 96 1.35 18.63 -5.92
N MET A 97 0.40 17.76 -6.31
CA MET A 97 -0.64 18.11 -7.28
C MET A 97 -1.58 19.21 -6.76
N ALA A 98 -1.92 19.21 -5.48
CA ALA A 98 -2.72 20.25 -4.85
C ALA A 98 -1.97 21.60 -4.80
N PHE A 99 -0.72 21.60 -4.34
CA PHE A 99 0.14 22.79 -4.32
C PHE A 99 0.30 23.40 -5.71
N ASN A 100 0.62 22.58 -6.72
CA ASN A 100 0.75 23.01 -8.11
C ASN A 100 -0.57 23.57 -8.68
N LYS A 101 -1.72 23.08 -8.23
CA LYS A 101 -3.04 23.61 -8.61
C LYS A 101 -3.27 25.02 -8.03
N GLU A 102 -2.90 25.26 -6.78
CA GLU A 102 -3.01 26.58 -6.16
C GLU A 102 -1.99 27.57 -6.76
N ALA A 103 -0.72 27.17 -6.94
CA ALA A 103 0.29 27.95 -7.65
C ALA A 103 -0.15 28.33 -9.08
N LYS A 104 -0.86 27.43 -9.79
CA LYS A 104 -1.43 27.71 -11.10
C LYS A 104 -2.60 28.72 -11.08
N LYS A 105 -3.35 28.83 -9.98
CA LYS A 105 -4.36 29.91 -9.82
C LYS A 105 -3.68 31.26 -9.63
N ILE A 106 -2.73 31.32 -8.70
CA ILE A 106 -2.00 32.54 -8.35
C ILE A 106 -1.27 33.09 -9.58
N THR A 107 -0.49 32.23 -10.26
CA THR A 107 0.24 32.61 -11.48
C THR A 107 -0.66 32.85 -12.70
N ALA A 108 -1.97 32.59 -12.64
CA ALA A 108 -2.91 33.04 -13.68
C ALA A 108 -3.23 34.53 -13.56
N ASN A 109 -3.26 35.10 -12.35
CA ASN A 109 -3.32 36.55 -12.19
C ASN A 109 -1.93 37.17 -12.43
N LYS A 110 -1.86 38.14 -13.34
CA LYS A 110 -0.60 38.80 -13.73
C LYS A 110 -0.32 40.10 -12.96
N SER A 111 -1.26 40.56 -12.13
CA SER A 111 -1.04 41.69 -11.22
C SER A 111 -0.55 41.29 -9.83
N THR A 112 -0.67 40.01 -9.44
CA THR A 112 -0.18 39.53 -8.14
C THR A 112 1.34 39.64 -8.08
N THR A 113 1.86 40.29 -7.04
CA THR A 113 3.30 40.41 -6.76
C THR A 113 3.89 39.09 -6.27
N LEU A 114 5.23 38.97 -6.30
CA LEU A 114 5.92 37.81 -5.74
C LEU A 114 5.75 37.69 -4.22
N GLU A 115 5.53 38.81 -3.51
CA GLU A 115 5.30 38.83 -2.06
C GLU A 115 3.91 38.27 -1.70
N GLU A 116 2.86 38.75 -2.37
CA GLU A 116 1.50 38.22 -2.22
C GLU A 116 1.45 36.71 -2.59
N ALA A 117 2.07 36.34 -3.72
CA ALA A 117 2.14 34.95 -4.16
C ALA A 117 2.90 34.04 -3.17
N ALA A 118 3.98 34.54 -2.55
CA ALA A 118 4.72 33.80 -1.53
C ALA A 118 3.88 33.62 -0.26
N ASN A 119 3.22 34.68 0.22
CA ASN A 119 2.35 34.63 1.40
C ASN A 119 1.18 33.65 1.19
N GLU A 120 0.54 33.63 0.02
CA GLU A 120 -0.52 32.66 -0.31
C GLU A 120 -0.02 31.21 -0.37
N LEU A 121 1.18 30.97 -0.92
CA LEU A 121 1.74 29.62 -1.08
C LEU A 121 2.42 29.07 0.19
N GLN A 122 2.95 29.91 1.08
CA GLN A 122 3.62 29.46 2.29
C GLN A 122 2.68 28.63 3.17
N GLY A 123 1.43 29.08 3.33
CA GLY A 123 0.36 28.33 4.01
C GLY A 123 -0.19 27.11 3.25
N LYS A 124 0.40 26.75 2.10
CA LYS A 124 0.13 25.50 1.34
C LYS A 124 1.31 24.55 1.30
N LEU A 125 2.49 24.99 1.74
CA LEU A 125 3.74 24.22 1.63
C LEU A 125 3.89 23.17 2.74
N GLU A 126 3.42 23.45 3.96
CA GLU A 126 3.53 22.54 5.11
C GLU A 126 3.00 21.11 4.84
N PRO A 127 1.80 20.88 4.27
CA PRO A 127 1.33 19.52 3.96
C PRO A 127 2.24 18.78 2.96
N VAL A 128 2.85 19.50 2.01
CA VAL A 128 3.79 18.93 1.03
C VAL A 128 5.07 18.49 1.73
N LEU A 129 5.59 19.30 2.66
CA LEU A 129 6.78 18.96 3.44
C LEU A 129 6.54 17.79 4.40
N ALA A 130 5.38 17.76 5.07
CA ALA A 130 4.98 16.65 5.93
C ALA A 130 4.84 15.33 5.14
N ALA A 131 4.15 15.36 3.99
CA ALA A 131 4.02 14.19 3.12
C ALA A 131 5.36 13.76 2.49
N ARG A 132 6.29 14.70 2.24
CA ARG A 132 7.67 14.36 1.84
C ARG A 132 8.41 13.66 2.97
N GLN A 133 8.30 14.15 4.20
CA GLN A 133 8.99 13.57 5.36
C GLN A 133 8.53 12.12 5.62
N ALA A 134 7.23 11.84 5.48
CA ALA A 134 6.68 10.49 5.55
C ALA A 134 7.22 9.62 4.40
N ALA A 135 7.00 10.02 3.14
CA ALA A 135 7.41 9.23 1.98
C ALA A 135 8.93 8.94 1.92
N VAL A 136 9.77 9.82 2.45
CA VAL A 136 11.23 9.60 2.59
C VAL A 136 11.53 8.47 3.59
N ALA A 137 10.79 8.37 4.69
CA ALA A 137 10.92 7.28 5.66
C ALA A 137 10.35 5.96 5.11
N ASP A 138 9.17 6.00 4.49
CA ASP A 138 8.45 4.80 4.02
C ASP A 138 9.19 4.05 2.88
N VAL A 139 10.02 4.75 2.10
CA VAL A 139 10.90 4.16 1.07
C VAL A 139 12.38 4.08 1.49
N ASN A 140 12.70 4.39 2.76
CA ASN A 140 14.06 4.40 3.32
C ASN A 140 15.07 5.16 2.44
N CYS A 141 14.74 6.39 2.06
CA CYS A 141 15.57 7.25 1.23
C CYS A 141 16.53 8.08 2.11
N ASP A 142 17.83 8.02 1.83
CA ASP A 142 18.79 8.94 2.46
C ASP A 142 18.44 10.39 2.10
N ALA A 143 18.18 11.21 3.11
CA ALA A 143 17.67 12.58 2.93
C ALA A 143 18.66 13.52 2.20
N GLY A 144 19.91 13.09 2.00
CA GLY A 144 21.01 13.80 1.34
C GLY A 144 21.12 13.56 -0.17
N GLY A 145 19.99 13.43 -0.88
CA GLY A 145 19.93 13.31 -2.35
C GLY A 145 20.36 14.57 -3.14
N ALA A 146 21.39 15.28 -2.66
CA ALA A 146 22.06 16.39 -3.30
C ALA A 146 23.56 16.30 -2.97
N SER A 147 24.37 16.01 -4.00
CA SER A 147 25.84 16.01 -3.99
C SER A 147 26.32 16.50 -5.35
#